data_AF-A0A4Y6KRB3-F1
#
_entry.id   AF-A0A4Y6KRB3-F1
#
_cell.length_a   1.000
_cell.length_b   1.000
_cell.length_c   1.000
_cell.angle_alpha   90.00
_cell.angle_beta   90.00
_cell.angle_gamma   90.00
#
_symmetry.space_group_name_H-M   'P 1'
#
loop_
_entity.id
_entity.type
_entity.pdbx_description
1 polymer ?
#
loop_
_entity_poly.entity_id
_entity_poly.type
_entity_poly.pdbx_seq_one_letter_code
_entity_poly.pdbx_strand_id
1 'polypeptide(L)'
;MQAFLSMSLPGWPALCIATATTAVLTAVSAGTFAADVLVVTDSHHPVKPMGGERIIELDRPARIEAELSAGLPTEPGLATALARQRLSGGHGDLQRRMGQAYQGVADAWGLGISKIPAVVVDRGYVVYGERDVASAVARIDAYRSGHP
;
A
#
# COMPACT_ATOMS: atom_id res chain seq x y z
N MET A 1 -34.54 47.11 -31.64
CA MET A 1 -33.56 48.21 -31.64
C MET A 1 -33.54 48.85 -30.27
N GLN A 2 -32.33 49.12 -29.76
CA GLN A 2 -31.97 49.79 -28.48
C GLN A 2 -32.14 48.88 -27.24
N ALA A 3 -31.12 48.20 -26.69
CA ALA A 3 -29.72 48.51 -26.38
C ALA A 3 -29.57 49.67 -25.38
N PHE A 4 -29.50 49.35 -24.08
CA PHE A 4 -28.74 50.11 -23.11
C PHE A 4 -28.16 49.15 -22.05
N LEU A 5 -26.86 48.92 -22.19
CA LEU A 5 -25.96 48.43 -21.15
C LEU A 5 -25.87 49.52 -20.08
N SER A 6 -26.10 49.18 -18.82
CA SER A 6 -25.56 49.95 -17.70
C SER A 6 -25.18 48.99 -16.59
N MET A 7 -23.87 48.79 -16.50
CA MET A 7 -23.18 48.02 -15.48
C MET A 7 -22.98 48.92 -14.27
N SER A 8 -23.56 48.55 -13.13
CA SER A 8 -23.26 49.16 -11.84
C SER A 8 -23.06 48.02 -10.84
N LEU A 9 -21.80 47.80 -10.45
CA LEU A 9 -21.42 46.89 -9.38
C LEU A 9 -21.73 47.56 -8.03
N PRO A 10 -22.54 46.93 -7.15
CA PRO A 10 -22.63 47.35 -5.76
C PRO A 10 -21.56 46.63 -4.93
N GLY A 11 -20.83 47.41 -4.13
CA GLY A 11 -19.61 47.03 -3.43
C GLY A 11 -19.73 45.89 -2.44
N TRP A 12 -18.60 45.20 -2.28
CA TRP A 12 -18.32 44.29 -1.18
C TRP A 12 -18.43 45.00 0.17
N PRO A 13 -19.21 44.49 1.13
CA PRO A 13 -18.93 44.69 2.54
C PRO A 13 -17.94 43.64 3.03
N ALA A 14 -16.86 44.15 3.61
CA ALA A 14 -15.86 43.40 4.34
C ALA A 14 -16.44 42.72 5.60
N LEU A 15 -15.91 41.53 5.86
CA LEU A 15 -15.50 40.96 7.16
C LEU A 15 -16.56 40.66 8.26
N CYS A 16 -16.27 39.55 8.94
CA CYS A 16 -16.66 39.16 10.31
C CYS A 16 -17.94 38.33 10.47
N ILE A 17 -17.85 36.99 10.41
CA ILE A 17 -18.53 36.11 11.39
C ILE A 17 -17.64 34.92 11.77
N ALA A 18 -17.22 34.97 13.04
CA ALA A 18 -17.05 33.89 14.01
C ALA A 18 -16.26 32.62 13.65
N THR A 19 -15.12 32.52 14.33
CA THR A 19 -14.48 31.28 14.76
C THR A 19 -15.49 30.34 15.43
N ALA A 20 -15.73 29.18 14.84
CA ALA A 20 -16.33 28.04 15.53
C ALA A 20 -15.41 26.82 15.34
N THR A 21 -14.75 26.49 16.43
CA THR A 21 -13.85 25.36 16.67
C THR A 21 -14.43 24.03 16.20
N THR A 22 -13.86 23.43 15.15
CA THR A 22 -13.94 21.97 14.97
C THR A 22 -12.78 21.36 15.74
N ALA A 23 -13.08 20.80 16.91
CA ALA A 23 -12.14 20.08 17.74
C ALA A 23 -11.47 18.96 16.93
N VAL A 24 -10.16 19.13 16.70
CA VAL A 24 -9.28 18.10 16.15
C VAL A 24 -9.15 17.00 17.20
N LEU A 25 -9.84 15.88 17.00
CA LEU A 25 -9.68 14.69 17.83
C LEU A 25 -8.53 13.86 17.25
N THR A 26 -7.28 14.24 17.55
CA THR A 26 -6.12 13.38 17.33
C THR A 26 -6.12 12.29 18.40
N ALA A 27 -6.76 11.16 18.09
CA ALA A 27 -6.51 9.91 18.79
C ALA A 27 -5.11 9.41 18.38
N VAL A 28 -4.07 9.85 19.10
CA VAL A 28 -2.75 9.20 19.03
C VAL A 28 -2.93 7.82 19.67
N SER A 29 -3.12 6.83 18.81
CA SER A 29 -3.03 5.43 19.21
C SER A 29 -1.57 5.16 19.52
N ALA A 30 -1.22 5.07 20.80
CA ALA A 30 0.06 4.51 21.21
C ALA A 30 0.03 3.03 20.83
N GLY A 31 0.48 2.72 19.61
CA GLY A 31 0.76 1.35 19.22
C GLY A 31 1.83 0.82 20.16
N THR A 32 1.56 -0.29 20.82
CA THR A 32 2.58 -1.07 21.50
C THR A 32 3.58 -1.49 20.42
N PHE A 33 4.75 -0.85 20.35
CA PHE A 33 5.77 -1.17 19.36
C PHE A 33 6.39 -2.53 19.73
N ALA A 34 5.72 -3.61 19.33
CA ALA A 34 6.48 -4.73 18.82
C ALA A 34 7.24 -4.20 17.59
N ALA A 35 8.53 -4.53 17.47
CA ALA A 35 9.35 -4.07 16.35
C ALA A 35 8.58 -4.30 15.04
N ASP A 36 8.40 -3.25 14.22
CA ASP A 36 7.65 -3.35 12.96
C ASP A 36 8.53 -4.11 11.97
N VAL A 37 8.39 -5.44 11.96
CA VAL A 37 9.14 -6.34 11.07
C VAL A 37 8.35 -6.49 9.78
N LEU A 38 8.94 -6.03 8.69
CA LEU A 38 8.41 -6.15 7.34
C LEU A 38 9.35 -7.01 6.51
N VAL A 39 8.81 -7.98 5.77
CA VAL A 39 9.59 -8.83 4.87
C VAL A 39 9.12 -8.59 3.44
N VAL A 40 10.04 -8.24 2.56
CA VAL A 40 9.79 -8.07 1.13
C VAL A 40 10.42 -9.25 0.39
N THR A 41 9.60 -10.01 -0.32
CA THR A 41 10.03 -11.20 -1.06
C THR A 41 9.16 -11.43 -2.31
N ASP A 42 9.33 -12.57 -2.98
CA ASP A 42 8.45 -13.09 -4.02
C ASP A 42 8.08 -14.56 -3.74
N SER A 43 7.20 -15.14 -4.56
CA SER A 43 6.83 -16.56 -4.46
C SER A 43 7.98 -17.53 -4.80
N HIS A 44 9.06 -17.07 -5.45
CA HIS A 44 10.20 -17.92 -5.83
C HIS A 44 11.28 -18.00 -4.74
N HIS A 45 11.29 -17.05 -3.80
CA HIS A 45 12.24 -16.92 -2.72
C HIS A 45 11.52 -17.01 -1.36
N PRO A 46 11.02 -18.19 -0.97
CA PRO A 46 10.29 -18.34 0.28
C PRO A 46 11.21 -18.02 1.47
N VAL A 47 10.66 -17.25 2.40
CA VAL A 47 11.27 -16.89 3.68
C VAL A 47 10.68 -17.76 4.78
N LYS A 48 11.46 -18.02 5.83
CA LYS A 48 11.01 -18.73 7.03
C LYS A 48 10.46 -17.68 8.00
N PRO A 49 9.13 -17.66 8.21
CA PRO A 49 8.54 -16.63 9.03
C PRO A 49 8.83 -16.84 10.52
N MET A 50 8.88 -15.75 11.27
CA MET A 50 9.02 -15.75 12.74
C MET A 50 7.65 -15.74 13.44
N GLY A 51 6.63 -15.21 12.76
CA GLY A 51 5.30 -14.97 13.30
C GLY A 51 5.18 -13.55 13.85
N GLY A 52 4.30 -12.75 13.26
CA GLY A 52 4.04 -11.36 13.67
C GLY A 52 4.62 -10.31 12.72
N GLU A 53 5.43 -10.71 11.74
CA GLU A 53 5.89 -9.85 10.66
C GLU A 53 4.82 -9.66 9.57
N ARG A 54 4.91 -8.54 8.86
CA ARG A 54 4.14 -8.30 7.64
C ARG A 54 4.96 -8.74 6.44
N ILE A 55 4.43 -9.66 5.63
CA ILE A 55 5.09 -10.14 4.40
C ILE A 55 4.48 -9.44 3.19
N ILE A 56 5.32 -8.86 2.35
CA ILE A 56 4.99 -8.28 1.05
C ILE A 56 5.61 -9.17 -0.03
N GLU A 57 4.75 -9.81 -0.81
CA GLU A 57 5.13 -10.54 -2.03
C GLU A 57 5.02 -9.60 -3.24
N LEU A 58 6.14 -9.28 -3.87
CA LEU A 58 6.18 -8.34 -5.00
C LEU A 58 5.51 -8.90 -6.27
N ASP A 59 5.46 -10.22 -6.41
CA ASP A 59 4.80 -10.90 -7.52
C ASP A 59 3.30 -11.15 -7.27
N ARG A 60 2.77 -10.73 -6.11
CA ARG A 60 1.36 -10.93 -5.76
C ARG A 60 0.39 -10.29 -6.76
N PRO A 61 0.59 -9.05 -7.24
CA PRO A 61 -0.30 -8.46 -8.26
C PRO A 61 -0.33 -9.31 -9.54
N ALA A 62 0.83 -9.70 -10.05
CA ALA A 62 0.97 -10.50 -11.26
C ALA A 62 0.29 -11.87 -11.12
N ARG A 63 0.34 -12.49 -9.94
CA ARG A 63 -0.36 -13.74 -9.67
C ARG A 63 -1.88 -13.59 -9.69
N ILE A 64 -2.43 -12.51 -9.14
CA ILE A 64 -3.88 -12.25 -9.18
C ILE A 64 -4.32 -12.00 -10.64
N GLU A 65 -3.53 -11.26 -11.42
CA GLU A 65 -3.78 -11.06 -12.85
C GLU A 65 -3.73 -12.38 -13.65
N ALA A 66 -2.78 -13.26 -13.33
CA ALA A 66 -2.68 -14.58 -13.93
C ALA A 66 -3.89 -15.46 -13.57
N GLU A 67 -4.37 -15.43 -12.32
CA GLU A 67 -5.60 -16.10 -11.88
C GLU A 67 -6.81 -15.60 -12.69
N LEU A 68 -6.93 -14.29 -12.90
CA LEU A 68 -8.01 -13.69 -13.69
C LEU A 68 -7.94 -14.06 -15.17
N SER A 69 -6.72 -14.20 -15.71
CA SER A 69 -6.46 -14.51 -17.12
C SER A 69 -6.44 -16.03 -17.41
N ALA A 70 -6.46 -16.87 -16.37
CA ALA A 70 -6.36 -18.31 -16.52
C ALA A 70 -7.53 -18.88 -17.34
N GLY A 71 -7.23 -19.59 -18.42
CA GLY A 71 -8.25 -20.24 -19.26
C GLY A 71 -9.17 -19.26 -20.00
N LEU A 72 -8.71 -18.04 -20.30
CA LEU A 72 -9.41 -17.17 -21.24
C LEU A 72 -9.38 -17.77 -22.66
N PRO A 73 -10.49 -17.75 -23.41
CA PRO A 73 -10.52 -18.17 -24.81
C PRO A 73 -9.60 -17.33 -25.69
N THR A 74 -9.13 -17.90 -26.81
CA THR A 74 -8.37 -17.15 -27.84
C THR A 74 -9.25 -16.14 -28.58
N GLU A 75 -10.57 -16.40 -28.64
CA GLU A 75 -11.56 -15.49 -29.22
C GLU A 75 -11.71 -14.20 -28.39
N PRO A 76 -11.34 -13.02 -28.91
CA PRO A 76 -11.26 -11.78 -28.11
C PRO A 76 -12.59 -11.35 -27.49
N GLY A 77 -13.70 -11.56 -28.21
CA GLY A 77 -15.04 -11.23 -27.72
C GLY A 77 -15.45 -12.06 -26.51
N LEU A 78 -15.20 -13.38 -26.59
CA LEU A 78 -15.48 -14.31 -25.49
C LEU A 78 -14.53 -14.11 -24.31
N ALA A 79 -13.25 -13.84 -24.58
CA ALA A 79 -12.26 -13.51 -23.55
C ALA A 79 -12.67 -12.26 -22.76
N THR A 80 -13.08 -11.19 -23.45
CA THR A 80 -13.51 -9.95 -22.81
C THR A 80 -14.76 -10.16 -21.97
N ALA A 81 -15.74 -10.91 -22.49
CA ALA A 81 -16.97 -11.22 -21.76
C ALA A 81 -16.67 -12.01 -20.48
N LEU A 82 -15.83 -13.04 -20.57
CA LEU A 82 -15.45 -13.87 -19.43
C LEU A 82 -14.58 -13.13 -18.41
N ALA A 83 -13.63 -12.31 -18.87
CA ALA A 83 -12.80 -11.48 -18.00
C ALA A 83 -13.67 -10.46 -17.22
N ARG A 84 -14.59 -9.77 -17.91
CA ARG A 84 -15.57 -8.87 -17.26
C ARG A 84 -16.44 -9.62 -16.26
N GLN A 85 -16.93 -10.80 -16.62
CA GLN A 85 -17.72 -11.63 -15.71
C GLN A 85 -16.94 -12.00 -14.44
N ARG A 86 -15.65 -12.37 -14.55
CA ARG A 86 -14.81 -12.71 -13.39
C ARG A 86 -14.53 -11.49 -12.51
N LEU A 87 -14.21 -10.35 -13.12
CA LEU A 87 -14.01 -9.09 -12.41
C LEU A 87 -15.27 -8.66 -11.66
N SER A 88 -16.43 -8.73 -12.32
CA SER A 88 -17.73 -8.40 -11.72
C SER A 88 -18.17 -9.43 -10.68
N GLY A 89 -17.85 -10.71 -10.87
CA GLY A 89 -18.20 -11.78 -9.92
C GLY A 89 -17.38 -11.72 -8.63
N GLY A 90 -16.14 -11.25 -8.69
CA GLY A 90 -15.20 -11.24 -7.55
C GLY A 90 -15.46 -10.21 -6.45
N HIS A 91 -16.37 -9.24 -6.65
CA HIS A 91 -16.79 -8.19 -5.69
C HIS A 91 -15.66 -7.67 -4.76
N GLY A 92 -15.99 -7.16 -3.57
CA GLY A 92 -15.06 -6.43 -2.70
C GLY A 92 -13.80 -7.20 -2.29
N ASP A 93 -13.80 -8.53 -2.33
CA ASP A 93 -12.63 -9.35 -1.96
C ASP A 93 -11.51 -9.24 -3.00
N LEU A 94 -11.84 -9.29 -4.29
CA LEU A 94 -10.86 -9.08 -5.36
C LEU A 94 -10.28 -7.67 -5.31
N GLN A 95 -11.14 -6.66 -5.10
CA GLN A 95 -10.71 -5.26 -4.97
C GLN A 95 -9.78 -5.06 -3.77
N ARG A 96 -10.10 -5.64 -2.61
CA ARG A 96 -9.23 -5.58 -1.43
C ARG A 96 -7.89 -6.27 -1.68
N ARG A 97 -7.89 -7.48 -2.28
CA ARG A 97 -6.66 -8.23 -2.59
C ARG A 97 -5.75 -7.47 -3.56
N MET A 98 -6.33 -6.90 -4.63
CA MET A 98 -5.59 -6.06 -5.57
C MET A 98 -5.02 -4.82 -4.89
N GLY A 99 -5.84 -4.10 -4.11
CA GLY A 99 -5.41 -2.92 -3.37
C GLY A 99 -4.25 -3.22 -2.43
N GLN A 100 -4.35 -4.30 -1.64
CA GLN A 100 -3.29 -4.73 -0.73
C GLN A 100 -2.01 -5.14 -1.46
N ALA A 101 -2.13 -5.83 -2.59
CA ALA A 101 -0.97 -6.29 -3.37
C ALA A 101 -0.19 -5.10 -3.96
N TYR A 102 -0.88 -4.13 -4.58
CA TYR A 102 -0.22 -2.93 -5.11
C TYR A 102 0.28 -1.98 -4.01
N GLN A 103 -0.44 -1.86 -2.89
CA GLN A 103 0.06 -1.13 -1.72
C GLN A 103 1.35 -1.74 -1.19
N GLY A 104 1.45 -3.07 -1.12
CA GLY A 104 2.68 -3.74 -0.72
C GLY A 104 3.86 -3.39 -1.64
N VAL A 105 3.66 -3.40 -2.96
CA VAL A 105 4.70 -3.00 -3.91
C VAL A 105 5.10 -1.53 -3.73
N ALA A 106 4.14 -0.64 -3.51
CA ALA A 106 4.40 0.77 -3.25
C ALA A 106 5.17 0.98 -1.93
N ASP A 107 4.80 0.26 -0.86
CA ASP A 107 5.48 0.30 0.42
C ASP A 107 6.95 -0.15 0.30
N ALA A 108 7.19 -1.26 -0.42
CA ALA A 108 8.55 -1.76 -0.67
C ALA A 108 9.41 -0.77 -1.46
N TRP A 109 8.82 -0.08 -2.45
CA TRP A 109 9.51 0.98 -3.17
C TRP A 109 9.78 2.19 -2.28
N GLY A 110 8.82 2.62 -1.46
CA GLY A 110 9.00 3.72 -0.49
C GLY A 110 10.14 3.48 0.50
N LEU A 111 10.43 2.21 0.80
CA LEU A 111 11.56 1.78 1.65
C LEU A 111 12.88 1.63 0.89
N GLY A 112 12.90 1.85 -0.43
CA GLY A 112 14.11 1.74 -1.26
C GLY A 112 14.62 0.31 -1.45
N ILE A 113 13.74 -0.70 -1.30
CA ILE A 113 14.13 -2.11 -1.44
C ILE A 113 14.45 -2.41 -2.90
N SER A 114 15.70 -2.76 -3.16
CA SER A 114 16.22 -3.04 -4.52
C SER A 114 16.54 -4.51 -4.77
N LYS A 115 16.59 -5.32 -3.70
CA LYS A 115 16.94 -6.75 -3.75
C LYS A 115 16.00 -7.52 -2.83
N ILE A 116 15.70 -8.76 -3.23
CA ILE A 116 14.87 -9.70 -2.47
C ILE A 116 15.65 -11.01 -2.22
N PRO A 117 15.35 -11.75 -1.14
CA PRO A 117 14.49 -11.35 -0.02
C PRO A 117 15.14 -10.23 0.82
N ALA A 118 14.31 -9.36 1.39
CA ALA A 118 14.75 -8.29 2.29
C ALA A 118 13.90 -8.26 3.55
N VAL A 119 14.54 -8.23 4.72
CA VAL A 119 13.89 -8.06 6.02
C VAL A 119 14.17 -6.64 6.51
N VAL A 120 13.11 -5.89 6.79
CA VAL A 120 13.14 -4.52 7.27
C VAL A 120 12.63 -4.51 8.71
N VAL A 121 13.35 -3.86 9.61
CA VAL A 121 12.95 -3.69 11.02
C VAL A 121 12.86 -2.21 11.35
N ASP A 122 11.74 -1.81 11.93
CA ASP A 122 11.40 -0.43 12.32
C ASP A 122 11.58 0.59 11.18
N ARG A 123 11.40 0.15 9.93
CA ARG A 123 11.51 0.95 8.70
C ARG A 123 12.86 1.65 8.47
N GLY A 124 13.87 1.35 9.28
CA GLY A 124 15.20 1.98 9.20
C GLY A 124 16.35 1.02 8.98
N TYR A 125 16.18 -0.27 9.32
CA TYR A 125 17.22 -1.28 9.17
C TYR A 125 16.78 -2.31 8.14
N VAL A 126 17.63 -2.58 7.15
CA VAL A 126 17.34 -3.54 6.07
C VAL A 126 18.43 -4.60 6.01
N VAL A 127 18.04 -5.86 6.05
CA VAL A 127 18.91 -7.02 5.85
C VAL A 127 18.51 -7.70 4.55
N TYR A 128 19.44 -7.71 3.58
CA TYR A 128 19.24 -8.35 2.29
C TYR A 128 19.74 -9.80 2.29
N GLY A 129 19.05 -10.68 1.55
CA GLY A 129 19.45 -12.06 1.26
C GLY A 129 19.23 -13.05 2.40
N GLU A 130 18.81 -12.57 3.57
CA GLU A 130 18.50 -13.43 4.71
C GLU A 130 17.09 -14.01 4.56
N ARG A 131 16.98 -15.35 4.59
CA ARG A 131 15.71 -16.06 4.44
C ARG A 131 15.08 -16.40 5.79
N ASP A 132 15.85 -16.44 6.86
CA ASP A 132 15.33 -16.64 8.22
C ASP A 132 15.08 -15.27 8.87
N VAL A 133 13.80 -14.93 9.05
CA VAL A 133 13.40 -13.64 9.62
C VAL A 133 13.94 -13.46 11.03
N ALA A 134 13.99 -14.53 11.84
CA ALA A 134 14.53 -14.47 13.20
C ALA A 134 16.05 -14.20 13.19
N SER A 135 16.79 -14.77 12.23
CA SER A 135 18.22 -14.46 12.03
C SER A 135 18.44 -13.00 11.66
N ALA A 136 17.63 -12.46 10.74
CA ALA A 136 17.72 -11.07 10.31
C ALA A 136 17.47 -10.09 11.49
N VAL A 137 16.43 -10.35 12.28
CA VAL A 137 16.10 -9.54 13.47
C VAL A 137 17.24 -9.60 14.48
N ALA A 138 17.74 -10.79 14.81
CA ALA A 138 18.86 -10.96 15.75
C ALA A 138 20.12 -10.20 15.30
N ARG A 139 20.41 -10.15 14.00
CA ARG A 139 21.52 -9.36 13.45
C ARG A 139 21.32 -7.85 13.66
N ILE A 140 20.10 -7.36 13.50
CA ILE A 140 19.77 -5.95 13.71
C ILE A 140 19.85 -5.59 15.19
N ASP A 141 19.32 -6.43 16.07
CA ASP A 141 19.38 -6.23 17.52
C ASP A 141 20.82 -6.23 18.04
N ALA A 142 21.67 -7.12 17.51
CA ALA A 142 23.09 -7.13 17.81
C ALA A 142 23.78 -5.84 17.33
N TYR A 143 23.43 -5.33 16.15
CA TYR A 143 23.97 -4.08 15.62
C TYR A 143 23.57 -2.86 16.48
N ARG A 144 22.30 -2.78 16.88
CA ARG A 144 21.75 -1.73 17.76
C ARG A 144 22.44 -1.72 19.12
N SER A 145 22.68 -2.89 19.71
CA SER A 145 23.33 -3.00 21.01
C SER A 145 24.77 -2.47 21.02
N GLY A 146 25.43 -2.45 19.85
CA GLY A 146 26.77 -1.87 19.68
C GLY A 146 26.81 -0.40 19.24
N HIS A 147 25.67 0.16 18.81
CA HIS A 147 25.56 1.52 18.24
C HIS A 147 24.26 2.20 18.71
N PRO A 148 24.23 2.74 19.95
CA PRO A 148 23.05 3.42 20.52
C PRO A 148 22.75 4.76 19.86
#